data_AF-A0A645FQP3-F1
#
_entry.id   AF-A0A645FQP3-F1
#
_cell.length_a   1.000
_cell.length_b   1.000
_cell.length_c   1.000
_cell.angle_alpha   90.00
_cell.angle_beta   90.00
_cell.angle_gamma   90.00
#
_symmetry.space_group_name_H-M   'P 1'
#
loop_
_entity.id
_entity.type
_entity.pdbx_description
1 polymer ?
#
loop_
_entity_poly.entity_id
_entity_poly.type
_entity_poly.pdbx_seq_one_letter_code
_entity_poly.pdbx_strand_id
1 'polypeptide(L)'
;MNEEQKNKKINYLKKQKENSTGNYRRYLVNTYNFILNDAKANGKGWSKANTRQMLKYVYEGSPDHMGYEMINDFKRTLRDLGYIKFVKENDEWHTYIVKELDF
;
A
#
# COMPACT_ATOMS: atom_id res chain seq x y z
N MET A 1 3.54 12.51 -8.09
CA MET A 1 4.03 13.47 -7.07
C MET A 1 5.44 13.91 -7.44
N ASN A 2 5.78 15.18 -7.25
CA ASN A 2 7.16 15.65 -7.32
C ASN A 2 7.93 15.30 -6.02
N GLU A 3 9.26 15.45 -6.00
CA GLU A 3 10.08 15.07 -4.83
C GLU A 3 9.74 15.83 -3.55
N GLU A 4 9.41 17.12 -3.67
CA GLU A 4 9.01 17.94 -2.51
C GLU A 4 7.70 17.42 -1.89
N GLN A 5 6.71 17.07 -2.71
CA GLN A 5 5.44 16.48 -2.30
C GLN A 5 5.64 15.11 -1.64
N LYS A 6 6.53 14.27 -2.20
CA LYS A 6 6.87 12.97 -1.59
C LYS A 6 7.46 13.15 -0.21
N ASN A 7 8.45 14.03 -0.05
CA ASN A 7 9.09 14.31 1.24
C ASN A 7 8.09 14.88 2.27
N LYS A 8 7.22 15.80 1.86
CA LYS A 8 6.14 16.31 2.71
C LYS A 8 5.20 15.20 3.18
N LYS A 9 4.81 14.30 2.27
CA LYS A 9 3.91 13.16 2.58
C LYS A 9 4.59 12.14 3.51
N ILE A 10 5.85 11.81 3.28
CA ILE A 10 6.64 10.92 4.15
C ILE A 10 6.76 11.51 5.55
N ASN A 11 7.08 12.81 5.67
CA ASN A 11 7.16 13.47 6.97
C ASN A 11 5.81 13.52 7.70
N TYR A 12 4.71 13.71 6.97
CA TYR A 12 3.36 13.60 7.54
C TYR A 12 3.10 12.18 8.08
N LEU A 13 3.43 11.14 7.32
CA LEU A 13 3.28 9.75 7.75
C LEU A 13 4.15 9.46 8.98
N LYS A 14 5.40 9.93 9.02
CA LYS A 14 6.26 9.82 10.22
C LYS A 14 5.62 10.46 11.44
N LYS A 15 5.09 11.69 11.31
CA LYS A 15 4.39 12.38 12.40
C LYS A 15 3.14 11.65 12.87
N GLN A 16 2.41 10.97 11.97
CA GLN A 16 1.26 10.15 12.35
C GLN A 16 1.64 8.92 13.17
N LYS A 17 2.88 8.42 13.03
CA LYS A 17 3.41 7.35 13.89
C LYS A 17 3.54 7.82 15.34
N GLU A 18 4.00 9.06 15.52
CA GLU A 18 4.26 9.67 16.82
C GLU A 18 2.98 10.23 17.47
N ASN A 19 2.08 10.79 16.65
CA ASN A 19 0.80 11.35 17.06
C ASN A 19 -0.30 10.69 16.26
N SER A 20 -1.04 9.74 16.85
CA SER A 20 -2.03 8.87 16.19
C SER A 20 -3.30 9.61 15.70
N THR A 21 -3.12 10.64 14.90
CA THR A 21 -4.16 11.45 14.27
C THR A 21 -4.60 10.77 12.98
N GLY A 22 -5.32 9.64 13.14
CA GLY A 22 -6.05 8.97 12.08
C GLY A 22 -5.48 7.62 11.63
N ASN A 23 -6.35 6.84 10.98
CA ASN A 23 -6.04 5.47 10.54
C ASN A 23 -5.31 5.40 9.18
N TYR A 24 -5.07 6.54 8.52
CA TYR A 24 -4.52 6.59 7.17
C TYR A 24 -3.15 5.89 7.05
N ARG A 25 -2.19 6.24 7.92
CA ARG A 25 -0.89 5.56 7.97
C ARG A 25 -1.04 4.06 8.21
N ARG A 26 -1.88 3.67 9.18
CA ARG A 26 -2.14 2.26 9.51
C ARG A 26 -2.63 1.51 8.28
N TYR A 27 -3.58 2.06 7.54
CA TYR A 27 -4.12 1.44 6.34
C TYR A 27 -3.11 1.36 5.20
N LEU A 28 -2.26 2.37 5.03
CA LEU A 28 -1.13 2.31 4.09
C LEU A 28 -0.14 1.20 4.43
N VAL A 29 0.25 1.11 5.71
CA VAL A 29 1.15 0.07 6.21
C VAL A 29 0.54 -1.32 6.04
N ASN A 30 -0.73 -1.49 6.38
CA ASN A 30 -1.45 -2.76 6.20
C ASN A 30 -1.55 -3.14 4.72
N THR A 31 -1.78 -2.18 3.83
CA THR A 31 -1.79 -2.41 2.38
C THR A 31 -0.44 -2.91 1.88
N TYR A 32 0.65 -2.24 2.29
CA TYR A 32 2.01 -2.67 1.96
C TYR A 32 2.32 -4.07 2.51
N ASN A 33 2.01 -4.32 3.78
CA ASN A 33 2.27 -5.61 4.42
C ASN A 33 1.50 -6.75 3.76
N PHE A 34 0.27 -6.52 3.32
CA PHE A 34 -0.48 -7.51 2.56
C PHE A 34 0.26 -7.86 1.26
N ILE A 35 0.67 -6.85 0.48
CA ILE A 35 1.39 -7.04 -0.78
C ILE A 35 2.72 -7.78 -0.54
N LEU A 36 3.46 -7.40 0.50
CA LEU A 36 4.71 -8.04 0.88
C LEU A 36 4.51 -9.52 1.27
N ASN A 37 3.49 -9.81 2.07
CA ASN A 37 3.19 -11.17 2.50
C ASN A 37 2.72 -12.05 1.34
N ASP A 38 1.87 -11.53 0.46
CA ASP A 38 1.44 -12.23 -0.76
C ASP A 38 2.63 -12.50 -1.71
N ALA A 39 3.53 -11.52 -1.88
CA ALA A 39 4.73 -11.70 -2.69
C ALA A 39 5.68 -12.76 -2.13
N LYS A 40 5.82 -12.82 -0.80
CA LYS A 40 6.61 -13.84 -0.09
C LYS A 40 5.97 -15.23 -0.16
N ALA A 41 4.66 -15.32 0.10
CA ALA A 41 3.92 -16.57 0.11
C ALA A 41 3.95 -17.28 -1.25
N ASN A 42 3.90 -16.50 -2.34
CA ASN A 42 3.96 -17.05 -3.69
C ASN A 42 5.39 -17.42 -4.13
N GLY A 43 6.43 -17.01 -3.39
CA GLY A 43 7.84 -17.24 -3.75
C GLY A 43 8.30 -16.57 -5.06
N LYS A 44 7.47 -15.69 -5.63
CA LYS A 44 7.69 -15.07 -6.96
C LYS A 44 8.29 -13.66 -6.90
N GLY A 45 8.36 -13.06 -5.71
CA GLY A 45 8.85 -11.68 -5.53
C GLY A 45 7.85 -10.60 -5.95
N TRP A 46 6.65 -10.98 -6.38
CA TRP A 46 5.55 -10.09 -6.73
C TRP A 46 4.21 -10.61 -6.24
N SER A 47 3.27 -9.69 -6.12
CA SER A 47 1.92 -9.93 -5.63
C SER A 47 0.88 -9.72 -6.72
N LYS A 48 -0.14 -10.59 -6.71
CA LYS A 48 -1.40 -10.46 -7.50
C LYS A 48 -2.57 -10.01 -6.61
N ALA A 49 -2.26 -9.38 -5.48
CA ALA A 49 -3.19 -9.13 -4.40
C ALA A 49 -4.55 -8.61 -4.89
N ASN A 50 -5.60 -9.40 -4.63
CA ASN A 50 -6.98 -9.04 -4.91
C ASN A 50 -7.44 -7.97 -3.91
N THR A 51 -7.96 -6.84 -4.42
CA THR A 51 -8.46 -5.73 -3.59
C THR A 51 -9.51 -6.19 -2.57
N ARG A 52 -10.33 -7.19 -2.89
CA ARG A 52 -11.31 -7.77 -1.95
C ARG A 52 -10.69 -8.46 -0.75
N GLN A 53 -9.56 -9.15 -0.93
CA GLN A 53 -8.84 -9.80 0.17
C GLN A 53 -8.08 -8.77 1.02
N MET A 54 -7.48 -7.77 0.36
CA MET A 54 -6.85 -6.63 1.06
C MET A 54 -7.82 -5.88 1.94
N LEU A 55 -9.07 -5.72 1.51
CA LEU A 55 -10.07 -4.94 2.22
C LEU A 55 -10.30 -5.43 3.65
N LYS A 56 -10.42 -6.74 3.85
CA LYS A 56 -10.55 -7.34 5.18
C LYS A 56 -9.28 -7.18 6.02
N TYR A 57 -8.11 -7.29 5.41
CA TYR A 57 -6.81 -7.16 6.09
C TYR A 57 -6.51 -5.71 6.49
N VAL A 58 -6.87 -4.75 5.64
CA VAL A 58 -6.55 -3.34 5.84
C VAL A 58 -7.47 -2.71 6.88
N TYR A 59 -8.78 -3.00 6.84
CA TYR A 59 -9.78 -2.29 7.64
C TYR A 59 -10.21 -2.98 8.95
N GLU A 60 -9.74 -4.21 9.24
CA GLU A 60 -10.11 -4.95 10.46
C GLU A 60 -11.63 -4.92 10.76
N GLY A 61 -12.48 -5.09 9.73
CA GLY A 61 -13.94 -4.94 9.87
C GLY A 61 -14.69 -5.12 8.54
N SER A 62 -15.91 -4.59 8.50
CA SER A 62 -16.77 -4.54 7.30
C SER A 62 -16.77 -3.12 6.73
N PRO A 63 -15.75 -2.73 5.95
CA PRO A 63 -15.74 -1.42 5.31
C PRO A 63 -16.83 -1.36 4.25
N ASP A 64 -17.36 -0.16 4.06
CA ASP A 64 -18.36 0.14 3.04
C ASP A 64 -17.77 0.07 1.62
N HIS A 65 -18.58 0.46 0.64
CA HIS A 65 -18.23 0.37 -0.78
C HIS A 65 -17.03 1.30 -1.13
N MET A 66 -16.78 2.33 -0.31
CA MET A 66 -15.62 3.23 -0.44
C MET A 66 -14.31 2.53 -0.07
N GLY A 67 -14.35 1.42 0.67
CA GLY A 67 -13.16 0.66 1.06
C GLY A 67 -12.31 0.19 -0.15
N TYR A 68 -12.96 -0.16 -1.27
CA TYR A 68 -12.26 -0.56 -2.49
C TYR A 68 -11.49 0.59 -3.13
N GLU A 69 -12.14 1.75 -3.25
CA GLU A 69 -11.51 2.96 -3.78
C GLU A 69 -10.32 3.38 -2.92
N MET A 70 -10.50 3.34 -1.60
CA MET A 70 -9.45 3.69 -0.65
C MET A 70 -8.23 2.77 -0.76
N ILE A 71 -8.40 1.46 -0.97
CA ILE A 71 -7.27 0.54 -1.17
C ILE A 71 -6.52 0.89 -2.46
N ASN A 72 -7.24 1.18 -3.54
CA ASN A 72 -6.60 1.60 -4.78
C ASN A 72 -5.83 2.92 -4.60
N ASP A 73 -6.37 3.84 -3.81
CA ASP A 73 -5.70 5.08 -3.44
C ASP A 73 -4.46 4.87 -2.55
N PHE A 74 -4.50 3.91 -1.62
CA PHE A 74 -3.33 3.52 -0.83
C PHE A 74 -2.25 2.91 -1.71
N LYS A 75 -2.62 2.00 -2.63
CA LYS A 75 -1.68 1.43 -3.59
C LYS A 75 -1.08 2.51 -4.50
N ARG A 76 -1.91 3.44 -5.00
CA ARG A 76 -1.44 4.61 -5.78
C ARG A 76 -0.45 5.45 -4.99
N THR A 77 -0.75 5.72 -3.72
CA THR A 77 0.14 6.48 -2.83
C THR A 77 1.47 5.74 -2.63
N LEU A 78 1.44 4.44 -2.31
CA LEU A 78 2.64 3.61 -2.16
C LEU A 78 3.50 3.60 -3.43
N ARG A 79 2.86 3.54 -4.60
CA ARG A 79 3.53 3.60 -5.90
C ARG A 79 4.17 4.97 -6.13
N ASP A 80 3.41 6.03 -5.91
CA ASP A 80 3.86 7.39 -6.15
C ASP A 80 5.01 7.79 -5.20
N LEU A 81 5.06 7.23 -4.00
CA LEU A 81 6.17 7.36 -3.06
C LEU A 81 7.34 6.40 -3.35
N GLY A 82 7.18 5.46 -4.28
CA GLY A 82 8.23 4.56 -4.75
C GLY A 82 8.46 3.32 -3.90
N TYR A 83 7.49 2.89 -3.07
CA TYR A 83 7.60 1.64 -2.29
C TYR A 83 7.15 0.41 -3.07
N ILE A 84 6.23 0.59 -4.03
CA ILE A 84 5.75 -0.48 -4.90
C ILE A 84 5.77 -0.05 -6.37
N LYS A 85 5.79 -1.03 -7.27
CA LYS A 85 5.70 -0.81 -8.72
C LYS A 85 4.69 -1.76 -9.34
N PHE A 86 3.85 -1.26 -10.24
CA PHE A 86 3.00 -2.10 -11.09
C PHE A 86 3.71 -2.38 -12.40
N VAL A 87 3.77 -3.66 -12.78
CA VAL A 87 4.35 -4.12 -14.04
C VAL A 87 3.37 -5.07 -14.69
N LYS A 88 3.14 -4.93 -15.99
CA LYS A 88 2.32 -5.85 -16.77
C LYS A 88 3.24 -6.88 -17.44
N GLU A 89 3.06 -8.16 -17.16
CA GLU A 89 3.85 -9.27 -17.72
C GLU A 89 2.89 -10.40 -18.10
N ASN A 90 3.04 -10.99 -19.30
CA ASN A 90 2.18 -12.07 -19.80
C ASN A 90 0.67 -11.76 -19.69
N ASP A 91 0.29 -10.53 -20.05
CA ASP A 91 -1.06 -10.00 -19.94
C ASP A 91 -1.65 -9.85 -18.53
N GLU A 92 -0.83 -10.03 -17.49
CA GLU A 92 -1.25 -9.91 -16.10
C GLU A 92 -0.52 -8.77 -15.36
N TRP A 93 -1.23 -8.12 -14.43
CA TRP A 93 -0.66 -7.08 -13.59
C TRP A 93 -0.01 -7.66 -12.33
N HIS A 94 1.27 -7.36 -12.15
CA HIS A 94 2.06 -7.74 -10.97
C HIS A 94 2.43 -6.50 -10.15
N THR A 95 2.36 -6.63 -8.83
CA THR A 95 2.82 -5.60 -7.90
C THR A 95 4.13 -6.04 -7.25
N TYR A 96 5.20 -5.30 -7.50
CA TYR A 96 6.53 -5.54 -6.96
C TYR A 96 6.81 -4.63 -5.77
N ILE A 97 7.53 -5.15 -4.78
CA ILE A 97 8.10 -4.34 -3.69
C ILE A 97 9.41 -3.73 -4.20
N VAL A 98 9.53 -2.40 -4.08
CA VAL A 98 10.72 -1.66 -4.54
C VAL A 98 11.69 -1.40 -3.39
N LYS A 99 11.16 -0.99 -2.23
CA LYS A 99 11.93 -0.74 -1.01
C LYS A 99 11.07 -0.93 0.24
N GLU A 100 11.72 -1.04 1.39
CA GLU A 100 11.06 -1.10 2.70
C GLU A 100 10.43 0.26 3.09
N LEU A 101 9.39 0.21 3.93
CA LEU A 101 8.76 1.42 4.46
C LEU A 101 9.71 2.13 5.43
N ASP A 102 9.88 3.43 5.24
CA ASP A 102 10.79 4.29 6.02
C ASP A 102 10.05 5.34 6.86
N PHE A 103 8.72 5.18 7.05
CA PHE A 103 7.82 6.09 7.77
C PHE A 103 6.94 5.40 8.83
#